data_AF-A0A524CZC7-F1
#
_entry.id   AF-A0A524CZC7-F1
#
_cell.length_a   1.000
_cell.length_b   1.000
_cell.length_c   1.000
_cell.angle_alpha   90.00
_cell.angle_beta   90.00
_cell.angle_gamma   90.00
#
_symmetry.space_group_name_H-M   'P 1'
#
loop_
_entity.id
_entity.type
_entity.pdbx_description
1 polymer ?
#
loop_
_entity_poly.entity_id
_entity_poly.type
_entity_poly.pdbx_seq_one_letter_code
_entity_poly.pdbx_strand_id
1 'polypeptide(L)'
;MAIEELITFLKKKGFRDTLKILTSFKDNEVDKHTFYNELNKFSYYNSYFRVKEDLIKRGLIEIVPNEKENAKVIKLTDKGLEVYNRLVEINELIKEE
;
A
#
# COMPACT_ATOMS: atom_id res chain seq x y z
N MET A 1 7.03 -14.12 -19.00
CA MET A 1 7.32 -12.75 -18.56
C MET A 1 6.75 -12.44 -17.16
N ALA A 2 6.87 -13.34 -16.17
CA ALA A 2 6.31 -13.09 -14.82
C ALA A 2 7.00 -11.94 -14.08
N ILE A 3 8.31 -11.79 -14.30
CA ILE A 3 9.12 -10.71 -13.71
C ILE A 3 8.74 -9.34 -14.30
N GLU A 4 8.45 -9.25 -15.59
CA GLU A 4 8.07 -7.99 -16.24
C GLU A 4 6.71 -7.47 -15.76
N GLU A 5 5.73 -8.37 -15.62
CA GLU A 5 4.42 -8.05 -15.07
C GLU A 5 4.53 -7.57 -13.61
N LEU A 6 5.37 -8.24 -12.80
CA LEU A 6 5.67 -7.83 -11.43
C LEU A 6 6.30 -6.43 -11.40
N ILE A 7 7.36 -6.20 -12.16
CA ILE A 7 8.06 -4.91 -12.23
C ILE A 7 7.11 -3.80 -12.66
N THR A 8 6.25 -4.06 -13.65
CA THR A 8 5.25 -3.11 -14.13
C THR A 8 4.29 -2.71 -13.01
N PHE A 9 3.85 -3.67 -12.20
CA PHE A 9 3.01 -3.40 -11.04
C PHE A 9 3.74 -2.60 -9.96
N LEU A 10 4.97 -3.00 -9.58
CA LEU A 10 5.78 -2.33 -8.56
C LEU A 10 6.18 -0.89 -8.95
N LYS A 11 6.23 -0.57 -10.25
CA LYS A 11 6.47 0.78 -10.78
C LYS A 11 5.25 1.70 -10.65
N LYS A 12 4.03 1.18 -10.43
CA LYS A 12 2.83 2.02 -10.28
C LYS A 12 2.96 2.90 -9.03
N LYS A 13 2.87 4.22 -9.21
CA LYS A 13 3.00 5.20 -8.12
C LYS A 13 2.08 4.88 -6.93
N GLY A 14 0.81 4.59 -7.20
CA GLY A 14 -0.17 4.26 -6.16
C GLY A 14 0.19 3.05 -5.31
N PHE A 15 0.89 2.06 -5.86
CA PHE A 15 1.34 0.89 -5.09
C PHE A 15 2.33 1.32 -4.00
N ARG A 16 3.39 2.05 -4.41
CA ARG A 16 4.45 2.53 -3.50
C ARG A 16 3.88 3.48 -2.45
N ASP A 17 3.05 4.42 -2.89
CA ASP A 17 2.44 5.40 -2.00
C ASP A 17 1.53 4.73 -0.95
N THR A 18 0.75 3.73 -1.36
CA THR A 18 -0.13 2.99 -0.43
C THR A 18 0.68 2.27 0.64
N LEU A 19 1.72 1.52 0.25
CA LEU A 19 2.57 0.82 1.21
C LEU A 19 3.25 1.81 2.16
N LYS A 20 3.84 2.88 1.62
CA LYS A 20 4.50 3.93 2.42
C LYS A 20 3.58 4.51 3.49
N ILE A 21 2.33 4.79 3.15
CA ILE A 21 1.35 5.31 4.11
C ILE A 21 1.05 4.23 5.15
N LEU A 22 0.58 3.05 4.73
CA LEU A 22 0.14 2.02 5.67
C LEU A 22 1.25 1.59 6.63
N THR A 23 2.48 1.42 6.16
CA THR A 23 3.62 1.05 7.02
C THR A 23 4.08 2.16 7.98
N SER A 24 3.57 3.39 7.81
CA SER A 24 3.90 4.51 8.70
C SER A 24 2.93 4.65 9.87
N PHE A 25 1.79 3.97 9.84
CA PHE A 25 0.82 3.93 10.93
C PHE A 25 1.00 2.70 11.81
N LYS A 26 0.58 2.83 13.07
CA LYS A 26 0.50 1.70 13.99
C LYS A 26 -0.44 0.64 13.41
N ASP A 27 -0.11 -0.65 13.60
CA ASP A 27 -0.91 -1.79 13.16
C ASP A 27 -1.13 -1.87 11.62
N ASN A 28 -0.37 -1.07 10.86
CA ASN A 28 -0.45 -0.95 9.40
C ASN A 28 -1.83 -0.60 8.85
N GLU A 29 -2.60 0.19 9.60
CA GLU A 29 -3.96 0.55 9.25
C GLU A 29 -4.26 2.03 9.52
N VAL A 30 -5.20 2.59 8.77
CA VAL A 30 -5.62 3.99 8.91
C VAL A 30 -7.02 4.18 8.35
N ASP A 31 -7.80 5.08 8.92
CA ASP A 31 -9.10 5.43 8.37
C ASP A 31 -8.98 6.06 6.97
N LYS A 32 -10.03 5.89 6.16
CA LYS A 32 -10.04 6.34 4.77
C LYS A 32 -9.80 7.85 4.63
N HIS A 33 -10.28 8.67 5.56
CA HIS A 33 -10.10 10.12 5.46
C HIS A 33 -8.63 10.50 5.70
N THR A 34 -8.05 9.99 6.78
CA THR A 34 -6.63 10.20 7.10
C THR A 34 -5.72 9.62 6.02
N PHE A 35 -6.03 8.44 5.46
CA PHE A 35 -5.28 7.87 4.34
C PHE A 35 -5.16 8.85 3.16
N TYR A 36 -6.27 9.47 2.75
CA TYR A 36 -6.25 10.41 1.64
C TYR A 36 -5.55 11.72 1.99
N ASN A 37 -5.68 12.18 3.24
CA ASN A 37 -4.96 13.36 3.71
C ASN A 37 -3.45 13.14 3.63
N GLU A 38 -2.96 11.98 4.09
CA GLU A 38 -1.54 11.62 3.96
C GLU A 38 -1.11 11.46 2.50
N LEU A 39 -1.92 10.79 1.69
CA LEU A 39 -1.64 10.62 0.27
C LEU A 39 -1.49 11.95 -0.45
N ASN A 40 -2.36 12.92 -0.16
CA ASN A 40 -2.35 14.23 -0.81
C ASN A 40 -1.13 15.10 -0.43
N LYS A 41 -0.37 14.76 0.62
CA LYS A 41 0.87 15.48 0.97
C LYS A 41 1.99 15.29 -0.06
N PHE A 42 1.99 14.18 -0.79
CA PHE A 42 3.07 13.85 -1.74
C PHE A 42 2.57 13.18 -3.05
N SER A 43 1.27 12.97 -3.16
CA SER A 43 0.62 12.31 -4.28
C SER A 43 -0.79 12.88 -4.49
N TYR A 44 -1.60 12.19 -5.28
CA TYR A 44 -2.96 12.61 -5.61
C TYR A 44 -3.91 11.43 -5.54
N TYR A 45 -5.16 11.66 -5.17
CA TYR A 45 -6.21 10.63 -5.02
C TYR A 45 -6.23 9.57 -6.14
N ASN A 46 -6.12 9.99 -7.41
CA ASN A 46 -6.16 9.09 -8.56
C ASN A 46 -4.99 8.09 -8.61
N SER A 47 -3.87 8.35 -7.94
CA SER A 47 -2.74 7.41 -7.92
C SER A 47 -3.14 6.13 -7.20
N TYR A 48 -3.80 6.25 -6.04
CA TYR A 48 -4.36 5.14 -5.29
C TYR A 48 -5.54 4.51 -6.03
N PHE A 49 -6.48 5.30 -6.55
CA PHE A 49 -7.69 4.77 -7.18
C PHE A 49 -7.39 3.81 -8.36
N ARG A 50 -6.35 4.09 -9.14
CA ARG A 50 -5.91 3.25 -10.26
C ARG A 50 -5.34 1.88 -9.86
N VAL A 51 -4.92 1.72 -8.61
CA VAL A 51 -4.31 0.47 -8.12
C VAL A 51 -5.14 -0.21 -7.03
N LYS A 52 -6.13 0.49 -6.46
CA LYS A 52 -6.96 0.02 -5.36
C LYS A 52 -7.51 -1.39 -5.61
N GLU A 53 -8.19 -1.59 -6.73
CA GLU A 53 -8.81 -2.87 -7.06
C GLU A 53 -7.76 -3.98 -7.25
N ASP A 54 -6.61 -3.67 -7.86
CA ASP A 54 -5.50 -4.62 -7.99
C ASP A 54 -4.93 -5.02 -6.62
N LEU A 55 -4.73 -4.05 -5.72
CA LEU A 55 -4.21 -4.28 -4.36
C LEU A 55 -5.15 -5.18 -3.54
N ILE A 56 -6.46 -4.93 -3.62
CA ILE A 56 -7.48 -5.74 -2.94
C ILE A 56 -7.55 -7.14 -3.56
N LYS A 57 -7.64 -7.24 -4.89
CA LYS A 57 -7.72 -8.53 -5.60
C LYS A 57 -6.49 -9.41 -5.36
N ARG A 58 -5.31 -8.80 -5.20
CA ARG A 58 -4.06 -9.52 -4.87
C ARG A 58 -3.94 -9.85 -3.39
N GLY A 59 -4.87 -9.39 -2.55
CA GLY A 59 -4.87 -9.60 -1.10
C GLY A 59 -3.70 -8.90 -0.43
N LEU A 60 -3.32 -7.70 -0.90
CA LEU A 60 -2.25 -6.90 -0.29
C LEU A 60 -2.83 -5.95 0.74
N ILE A 61 -3.98 -5.36 0.45
CA ILE A 61 -4.74 -4.52 1.38
C ILE A 61 -6.16 -5.04 1.54
N GLU A 62 -6.80 -4.65 2.62
CA GLU A 62 -8.23 -4.83 2.84
C GLU A 62 -8.89 -3.51 3.27
N ILE A 63 -10.20 -3.43 3.07
CA ILE A 63 -11.01 -2.29 3.54
C ILE A 63 -12.10 -2.83 4.45
N VAL A 64 -11.97 -2.55 5.75
CA VAL A 64 -12.86 -3.05 6.79
C VAL A 64 -13.66 -1.92 7.43
N PRO A 65 -14.89 -2.17 7.92
CA PRO A 65 -15.62 -1.18 8.69
C PRO A 65 -14.95 -0.95 10.05
N ASN A 66 -14.85 0.32 10.45
CA ASN A 66 -14.55 0.73 11.83
C ASN A 66 -15.86 0.90 12.59
N GLU A 67 -16.24 -0.08 13.40
CA GLU A 67 -17.49 -0.06 14.17
C GLU A 67 -17.57 1.13 15.14
N LYS A 68 -16.42 1.66 15.61
CA LYS A 68 -16.37 2.76 16.58
C LYS A 68 -16.60 4.14 15.95
N GLU A 69 -16.22 4.31 14.69
CA GLU A 69 -16.21 5.62 14.03
C GLU A 69 -17.15 5.72 12.84
N ASN A 70 -17.92 4.65 12.56
CA ASN A 70 -18.75 4.52 11.36
C ASN A 70 -17.96 4.84 10.06
N ALA A 71 -16.66 4.55 10.09
CA ALA A 71 -15.70 4.87 9.04
C ALA A 71 -15.20 3.58 8.37
N LYS A 72 -14.51 3.70 7.23
CA LYS A 72 -13.80 2.57 6.62
C LYS A 72 -12.32 2.69 6.92
N VAL A 73 -11.70 1.61 7.37
CA VAL A 73 -10.25 1.50 7.57
C VAL A 73 -9.64 0.83 6.35
N ILE A 74 -8.51 1.36 5.90
CA ILE A 74 -7.66 0.71 4.91
C ILE A 74 -6.51 0.08 5.68
N LYS A 75 -6.32 -1.23 5.53
CA LYS A 75 -5.32 -2.00 6.28
C LYS A 75 -4.42 -2.78 5.35
N LEU A 76 -3.14 -2.86 5.71
CA LEU A 76 -2.20 -3.80 5.10
C LEU A 76 -2.45 -5.20 5.67
N THR A 77 -2.67 -6.16 4.79
CA THR A 77 -2.82 -7.57 5.18
C THR A 77 -1.47 -8.16 5.57
N ASP A 78 -1.47 -9.33 6.23
CA ASP A 78 -0.23 -10.06 6.54
C ASP A 78 0.58 -10.35 5.27
N LYS A 79 -0.10 -10.73 4.19
CA LYS A 79 0.51 -10.94 2.87
C LYS A 79 1.10 -9.65 2.30
N GLY A 80 0.40 -8.52 2.45
CA GLY A 80 0.88 -7.21 2.03
C GLY A 80 2.14 -6.78 2.78
N LEU A 81 2.17 -7.03 4.10
CA LEU A 81 3.31 -6.77 4.96
C LEU A 81 4.51 -7.66 4.59
N GLU A 82 4.29 -8.94 4.35
CA GLU A 82 5.33 -9.84 3.87
C GLU A 82 5.94 -9.35 2.55
N VAL A 83 5.10 -8.98 1.59
CA VAL A 83 5.58 -8.41 0.31
C VAL A 83 6.42 -7.15 0.53
N TYR A 84 5.97 -6.24 1.39
CA TYR A 84 6.74 -5.04 1.72
C TYR A 84 8.11 -5.39 2.31
N ASN A 85 8.16 -6.29 3.29
CA ASN A 85 9.42 -6.71 3.93
C ASN A 85 10.38 -7.34 2.91
N ARG A 86 9.88 -8.20 2.00
CA ARG A 86 10.70 -8.77 0.91
C ARG A 86 11.25 -7.71 -0.04
N LEU A 87 10.48 -6.66 -0.33
CA LEU A 87 10.95 -5.56 -1.16
C LEU A 87 12.04 -4.74 -0.45
N VAL A 88 11.94 -4.56 0.87
CA VAL A 88 12.98 -3.93 1.69
C VAL A 88 14.25 -4.80 1.69
N GLU A 89 14.13 -6.10 1.90
CA GLU A 89 15.26 -7.04 1.81
C GLU A 89 15.97 -6.93 0.45
N ILE A 90 15.21 -6.98 -0.65
CA ILE A 90 15.77 -6.82 -2.01
C ILE A 90 16.46 -5.47 -2.16
N ASN A 91 15.87 -4.39 -1.64
CA ASN A 91 16.47 -3.05 -1.71
C ASN A 91 17.82 -3.01 -1.00
N GLU A 92 17.93 -3.56 0.21
CA GLU A 92 19.20 -3.57 0.94
C GLU A 92 20.28 -4.44 0.27
N LEU A 93 19.89 -5.50 -0.44
CA LEU A 93 20.83 -6.33 -1.21
C LEU A 93 21.44 -5.64 -2.43
N ILE A 94 20.76 -4.64 -2.98
CA ILE A 94 21.17 -3.94 -4.23
C ILE A 94 21.59 -2.49 -3.99
N LYS A 95 21.48 -2.01 -2.75
CA LYS A 95 21.85 -0.64 -2.39
C LYS A 95 23.36 -0.49 -2.51
N GLU A 96 23.79 0.50 -3.29
CA GLU A 96 25.21 0.88 -3.36
C GLU A 96 25.67 1.44 -2.00
N GLU A 97 26.91 1.15 -1.60
CA GLU A 97 27.52 1.61 -0.33
C GLU A 97 27.58 3.14 -0.21
#